data_AF-A0A7C6XEY3-F1
#
_entry.id   AF-A0A7C6XEY3-F1
#
_cell.length_a   1.000
_cell.length_b   1.000
_cell.length_c   1.000
_cell.angle_alpha   90.00
_cell.angle_beta   90.00
_cell.angle_gamma   90.00
#
_symmetry.space_group_name_H-M   'P 1'
#
loop_
_entity.id
_entity.type
_entity.pdbx_description
1 polymer ?
#
loop_
_entity_poly.entity_id
_entity_poly.type
_entity_poly.pdbx_seq_one_letter_code
_entity_poly.pdbx_strand_id
1 'polypeptide(L)'
;LTAATSIMATGFAARLDSALDHRIGGGIGAMVAPWLLCLHAWGSLAFPPFEERATRGAATAVVVRTLARAPGPVISEDPGLVPTAGKPLWLQPFEFTQMAVARRWNQGPLLAALHRGEFSFIVLRFDPWSPSHRDPEGTWAGGRFTDEMVTAMRDSYQVADRYYAWVILRPLERDGAAGAQ
;
A
#
# COMPACT_ATOMS: atom_id res chain seq x y z
N LEU A 1 10.37 21.56 12.29
CA LEU A 1 9.17 21.22 13.09
C LEU A 1 9.47 20.50 14.41
N THR A 2 10.74 20.21 14.72
CA THR A 2 11.19 19.45 15.90
C THR A 2 11.20 20.23 17.22
N ALA A 3 11.33 21.56 17.20
CA ALA A 3 11.38 22.37 18.43
C ALA A 3 9.99 22.61 19.06
N ALA A 4 8.94 22.74 18.24
CA ALA A 4 7.59 23.03 18.73
C ALA A 4 6.95 21.84 19.47
N THR A 5 7.29 20.61 19.07
CA THR A 5 6.78 19.39 19.69
C THR A 5 7.45 19.10 21.04
N SER A 6 8.74 19.40 21.18
CA SER A 6 9.43 19.36 22.48
C SER A 6 8.83 20.35 23.49
N ILE A 7 8.49 21.56 23.05
CA ILE A 7 7.90 22.58 23.95
C ILE A 7 6.50 22.16 24.43
N MET A 8 5.70 21.51 23.58
CA MET A 8 4.39 20.98 24.01
C MET A 8 4.50 19.77 24.94
N ALA A 9 5.49 18.87 24.76
CA ALA A 9 5.71 17.74 25.66
C ALA A 9 6.17 18.20 27.05
N THR A 10 7.08 19.17 27.13
CA THR A 10 7.54 19.76 28.40
C THR A 10 6.44 20.57 29.08
N GLY A 11 5.65 21.33 28.30
CA GLY A 11 4.52 22.10 28.82
C GLY A 11 3.37 21.24 29.32
N PHE A 12 3.10 20.10 28.70
CA PHE A 12 2.08 19.14 29.16
C PHE A 12 2.53 18.40 30.42
N ALA A 13 3.80 18.01 30.52
CA ALA A 13 4.36 17.40 31.73
C ALA A 13 4.30 18.34 32.95
N ALA A 14 4.69 19.62 32.78
CA ALA A 14 4.63 20.62 33.85
C ALA A 14 3.19 20.96 34.28
N ARG A 15 2.21 20.85 33.37
CA ARG A 15 0.79 21.11 33.65
C ARG A 15 0.06 19.89 34.23
N LEU A 16 0.58 18.68 34.02
CA LEU A 16 0.14 17.49 34.76
C LEU A 16 0.66 17.51 36.20
N ASP A 17 1.90 17.96 36.40
CA ASP A 17 2.54 18.06 37.72
C ASP A 17 1.81 19.07 38.61
N SER A 18 1.41 20.22 38.06
CA SER A 18 0.65 21.23 38.82
C SER A 18 -0.84 20.89 39.03
N ALA A 19 -1.39 19.93 38.29
CA ALA A 19 -2.77 19.47 38.46
C ALA A 19 -2.90 18.28 39.42
N LEU A 20 -1.78 17.64 39.79
CA LEU A 20 -1.75 16.41 40.60
C LEU A 20 -1.24 16.61 42.04
N ASP A 21 -0.89 17.83 42.42
CA ASP A 21 -0.50 18.15 43.79
C ASP A 21 -1.72 18.67 44.58
N HIS A 22 -2.51 17.82 45.25
CA HIS A 22 -2.24 17.49 46.66
C HIS A 22 -3.00 16.25 47.21
N ARG A 23 -3.46 15.29 46.39
CA ARG A 23 -4.27 14.18 46.94
C ARG A 23 -3.85 12.75 46.60
N ILE A 24 -2.85 12.53 45.76
CA ILE A 24 -2.37 11.17 45.47
C ILE A 24 -0.84 11.21 45.43
N GLY A 25 -0.20 10.59 46.42
CA GLY A 25 1.23 10.70 46.70
C GLY A 25 2.14 10.43 45.50
N GLY A 26 3.26 11.18 45.44
CA GLY A 26 4.25 11.23 44.36
C GLY A 26 4.95 9.92 43.96
N GLY A 27 4.54 8.76 44.48
CA GLY A 27 5.06 7.45 44.08
C GLY A 27 4.47 6.89 42.79
N ILE A 28 3.20 7.20 42.46
CA ILE A 28 2.54 6.61 41.28
C ILE A 28 2.97 7.31 39.98
N GLY A 29 3.10 8.64 39.98
CA GLY A 29 3.57 9.40 38.82
C GLY A 29 5.00 9.05 38.39
N ALA A 30 5.90 8.87 39.36
CA ALA A 30 7.29 8.47 39.11
C ALA A 30 7.41 7.05 38.52
N MET A 31 6.45 6.17 38.81
CA MET A 31 6.46 4.80 38.29
C MET A 31 5.84 4.71 36.89
N VAL A 32 4.82 5.50 36.57
CA VAL A 32 4.11 5.44 35.28
C VAL A 32 4.80 6.24 34.17
N ALA A 33 5.49 7.34 34.50
CA ALA A 33 6.16 8.18 33.52
C ALA A 33 7.22 7.44 32.66
N PRO A 34 8.08 6.55 33.21
CA PRO A 34 8.99 5.74 32.42
C PRO A 34 8.28 4.82 31.43
N TRP A 35 7.14 4.20 31.81
CA TRP A 35 6.37 3.33 30.91
C TRP A 35 5.74 4.11 29.76
N LEU A 36 5.22 5.31 30.02
CA LEU A 36 4.68 6.17 28.96
C LEU A 36 5.79 6.67 28.01
N LEU A 37 6.97 6.99 28.55
CA LEU A 37 8.15 7.32 27.75
C LEU A 37 8.62 6.13 26.90
N CYS A 38 8.68 4.93 27.48
CA CYS A 38 9.00 3.70 26.75
C CYS A 38 7.96 3.39 25.68
N LEU A 39 6.66 3.57 25.96
CA LEU A 39 5.58 3.39 24.98
C LEU A 39 5.67 4.43 23.85
N HIS A 40 6.01 5.68 24.17
CA HIS A 40 6.20 6.74 23.18
C HIS A 40 7.45 6.53 22.32
N ALA A 41 8.57 6.13 22.94
CA ALA A 41 9.81 5.80 22.26
C ALA A 41 9.65 4.54 21.38
N TRP A 42 9.01 3.50 21.92
CA TRP A 42 8.64 2.31 21.17
C TRP A 42 7.75 2.67 19.99
N GLY A 43 6.69 3.47 20.20
CA GLY A 43 5.83 3.93 19.12
C GLY A 43 6.58 4.73 18.04
N SER A 44 7.53 5.58 18.45
CA SER A 44 8.34 6.38 17.52
C SER A 44 9.36 5.55 16.72
N LEU A 45 9.79 4.40 17.25
CA LEU A 45 10.71 3.47 16.57
C LEU A 45 9.96 2.42 15.76
N ALA A 46 8.80 1.95 16.25
CA ALA A 46 8.02 0.89 15.63
C ALA A 46 7.14 1.37 14.48
N PHE A 47 6.81 2.67 14.44
CA PHE A 47 5.99 3.25 13.38
C PHE A 47 6.77 4.32 12.61
N PRO A 48 6.58 4.39 11.29
CA PRO A 48 7.14 5.48 10.50
C PRO A 48 6.66 6.83 11.03
N PRO A 49 7.48 7.90 10.88
CA PRO A 49 7.13 9.25 11.27
C PRO A 49 5.73 9.63 10.79
N PHE A 50 5.02 10.45 11.57
CA PHE A 50 3.67 10.87 11.22
C PHE A 50 3.58 11.49 9.82
N GLU A 51 4.58 12.29 9.43
CA GLU A 51 4.67 12.92 8.11
C GLU A 51 4.68 11.88 6.97
N GLU A 52 5.42 10.78 7.15
CA GLU A 52 5.46 9.67 6.20
C GLU A 52 4.11 8.95 6.13
N ARG A 53 3.48 8.69 7.29
CA ARG A 53 2.13 8.09 7.35
C ARG A 53 1.08 8.98 6.69
N ALA A 54 1.13 10.28 6.93
CA ALA A 54 0.23 11.25 6.32
C ALA A 54 0.42 11.32 4.80
N THR A 55 1.67 11.34 4.34
CA THR A 55 2.02 11.34 2.90
C THR A 55 1.54 10.05 2.22
N ARG A 56 1.79 8.89 2.85
CA ARG A 56 1.32 7.59 2.36
C ARG A 56 -0.21 7.53 2.32
N GLY A 57 -0.89 8.06 3.34
CA GLY A 57 -2.35 8.16 3.39
C GLY A 57 -2.91 9.04 2.28
N ALA A 58 -2.32 10.21 2.05
CA ALA A 58 -2.72 11.11 0.97
C ALA A 58 -2.52 10.47 -0.41
N ALA A 59 -1.38 9.82 -0.65
CA ALA A 59 -1.11 9.08 -1.89
C ALA A 59 -2.14 7.96 -2.10
N THR A 60 -2.43 7.17 -1.07
CA THR A 60 -3.45 6.10 -1.12
C THR A 60 -4.83 6.66 -1.45
N ALA A 61 -5.21 7.80 -0.85
CA ALA A 61 -6.48 8.46 -1.16
C ALA A 61 -6.57 8.95 -2.62
N VAL A 62 -5.45 9.41 -3.21
CA VAL A 62 -5.39 9.75 -4.64
C VAL A 62 -5.62 8.50 -5.49
N VAL A 63 -4.89 7.42 -5.22
CA VAL A 63 -5.03 6.14 -5.95
C VAL A 63 -6.46 5.63 -5.89
N VAL A 64 -7.09 5.62 -4.70
CA VAL A 64 -8.49 5.19 -4.54
C VAL A 64 -9.45 6.02 -5.40
N ARG A 65 -9.28 7.35 -5.45
CA ARG A 65 -10.10 8.21 -6.32
C ARG A 65 -9.87 7.94 -7.80
N THR A 66 -8.64 7.66 -8.21
CA THR A 66 -8.30 7.28 -9.59
C THR A 66 -8.99 5.96 -9.96
N LEU A 67 -8.93 4.95 -9.10
CA LEU A 67 -9.55 3.66 -9.34
C LEU A 67 -11.08 3.71 -9.35
N ALA A 68 -11.69 4.52 -8.50
CA ALA A 68 -13.14 4.71 -8.47
C ALA A 68 -13.68 5.20 -9.81
N ARG A 69 -12.89 5.99 -10.55
CA ARG A 69 -13.24 6.55 -11.87
C ARG A 69 -12.87 5.64 -13.05
N ALA A 70 -12.20 4.52 -12.81
CA ALA A 70 -11.82 3.60 -13.87
C ALA A 70 -13.07 3.07 -14.61
N PRO A 71 -13.10 3.05 -15.95
CA PRO A 71 -14.29 2.60 -16.68
C PRO A 71 -14.54 1.09 -16.58
N GLY A 72 -13.51 0.30 -16.28
CA GLY A 72 -13.57 -1.16 -16.25
C GLY A 72 -13.01 -1.77 -14.95
N PRO A 73 -12.66 -3.07 -15.00
CA PRO A 73 -12.14 -3.80 -13.85
C PRO A 73 -10.73 -3.34 -13.50
N VAL A 74 -10.35 -3.53 -12.23
CA VAL A 74 -9.06 -3.15 -11.68
C VAL A 74 -8.48 -4.32 -10.89
N ILE A 75 -7.17 -4.52 -11.01
CA ILE A 75 -6.40 -5.41 -10.12
C ILE A 75 -5.48 -4.56 -9.26
N SER A 76 -5.31 -4.95 -8.00
CA SER A 76 -4.28 -4.38 -7.12
C SER A 76 -3.51 -5.47 -6.40
N GLU A 77 -2.23 -5.21 -6.17
CA GLU A 77 -1.40 -5.95 -5.22
C GLU A 77 -1.98 -5.90 -3.80
N ASP A 78 -2.57 -4.76 -3.40
CA ASP A 78 -3.17 -4.57 -2.10
C ASP A 78 -4.68 -4.87 -2.15
N PRO A 79 -5.16 -5.91 -1.45
CA PRO A 79 -6.55 -6.34 -1.52
C PRO A 79 -7.52 -5.32 -0.91
N GLY A 80 -7.06 -4.38 -0.07
CA GLY A 80 -7.91 -3.36 0.53
C GLY A 80 -8.23 -2.19 -0.41
N LEU A 81 -7.39 -1.95 -1.42
CA LEU A 81 -7.46 -0.77 -2.28
C LEU A 81 -8.68 -0.82 -3.22
N VAL A 82 -8.92 -1.97 -3.86
CA VAL A 82 -10.01 -2.19 -4.83
C VAL A 82 -11.41 -2.02 -4.20
N PRO A 83 -11.76 -2.68 -3.08
CA PRO A 83 -13.06 -2.48 -2.44
C PRO A 83 -13.23 -1.07 -1.85
N THR A 84 -12.15 -0.45 -1.36
CA THR A 84 -12.19 0.95 -0.90
C THR A 84 -12.54 1.92 -2.03
N ALA A 85 -12.16 1.59 -3.27
CA ALA A 85 -12.55 2.34 -4.47
C ALA A 85 -13.96 1.98 -5.01
N GLY A 86 -14.72 1.13 -4.30
CA GLY A 86 -16.05 0.69 -4.72
C GLY A 86 -16.04 -0.28 -5.91
N LYS A 87 -14.91 -0.96 -6.17
CA LYS A 87 -14.75 -1.91 -7.27
C LYS A 87 -14.82 -3.36 -6.75
N PRO A 88 -15.30 -4.31 -7.56
CA PRO A 88 -15.29 -5.72 -7.20
C PRO A 88 -13.85 -6.25 -7.11
N LEU A 89 -13.55 -7.01 -6.06
CA LEU A 89 -12.26 -7.68 -5.90
C LEU A 89 -12.22 -8.93 -6.78
N TRP A 90 -11.42 -8.89 -7.84
CA TRP A 90 -11.28 -10.01 -8.80
C TRP A 90 -10.27 -11.07 -8.34
N LEU A 91 -9.20 -10.62 -7.68
CA LEU A 91 -8.03 -11.44 -7.39
C LEU A 91 -7.38 -10.94 -6.11
N GLN A 92 -6.95 -11.87 -5.25
CA GLN A 92 -5.93 -11.59 -4.23
C GLN A 92 -4.61 -12.18 -4.72
N PRO A 93 -3.63 -11.36 -5.15
CA PRO A 93 -2.52 -11.86 -5.96
C PRO A 93 -1.67 -12.93 -5.26
N PHE A 94 -1.42 -12.79 -3.96
CA PHE A 94 -0.63 -13.75 -3.21
C PHE A 94 -1.27 -15.15 -3.23
N GLU A 95 -2.51 -15.28 -2.79
CA GLU A 95 -3.23 -16.54 -2.68
C GLU A 95 -3.33 -17.25 -4.03
N PHE A 96 -3.65 -16.51 -5.08
CA PHE A 96 -3.77 -17.07 -6.43
C PHE A 96 -2.42 -17.45 -7.03
N THR A 97 -1.36 -16.71 -6.74
CA THR A 97 0.01 -17.10 -7.10
C THR A 97 0.40 -18.41 -6.41
N GLN A 98 0.13 -18.55 -5.11
CA GLN A 98 0.41 -19.80 -4.39
C GLN A 98 -0.38 -20.98 -4.98
N MET A 99 -1.65 -20.78 -5.37
CA MET A 99 -2.45 -21.81 -6.02
C MET A 99 -1.97 -22.15 -7.43
N ALA A 100 -1.52 -21.15 -8.22
CA ALA A 100 -0.97 -21.36 -9.55
C ALA A 100 0.34 -22.16 -9.50
N VAL A 101 1.25 -21.79 -8.61
CA VAL A 101 2.53 -22.49 -8.38
C VAL A 101 2.28 -23.93 -7.94
N ALA A 102 1.30 -24.15 -7.04
CA ALA A 102 0.88 -25.48 -6.62
C ALA A 102 0.07 -26.27 -7.69
N ARG A 103 -0.15 -25.69 -8.89
CA ARG A 103 -0.96 -26.24 -9.98
C ARG A 103 -2.40 -26.59 -9.57
N ARG A 104 -2.93 -25.90 -8.57
CA ARG A 104 -4.31 -26.05 -8.07
C ARG A 104 -5.27 -25.05 -8.68
N TRP A 105 -4.75 -24.04 -9.39
CA TRP A 105 -5.53 -23.07 -10.12
C TRP A 105 -4.88 -22.80 -11.48
N ASN A 106 -5.69 -22.74 -12.54
CA ASN A 106 -5.22 -22.43 -13.89
C ASN A 106 -5.22 -20.92 -14.10
N GLN A 107 -4.03 -20.32 -14.19
CA GLN A 107 -3.85 -18.88 -14.43
C GLN A 107 -4.10 -18.44 -15.88
N GLY A 108 -4.23 -19.36 -16.83
CA GLY A 108 -4.38 -19.06 -18.26
C GLY A 108 -5.44 -18.01 -18.60
N PRO A 109 -6.67 -18.08 -18.04
CA PRO A 109 -7.68 -17.05 -18.25
C PRO A 109 -7.26 -15.64 -17.79
N LEU A 110 -6.57 -15.54 -16.66
CA LEU A 110 -6.04 -14.27 -16.15
C LEU A 110 -4.92 -13.73 -17.06
N LEU A 111 -3.99 -14.58 -17.47
CA LEU A 111 -2.92 -14.19 -18.40
C LEU A 111 -3.50 -13.68 -19.72
N ALA A 112 -4.53 -14.35 -20.25
CA ALA A 112 -5.20 -13.92 -21.46
C ALA A 112 -5.90 -12.56 -21.30
N ALA A 113 -6.54 -12.30 -20.15
CA ALA A 113 -7.13 -11.00 -19.83
C ALA A 113 -6.08 -9.89 -19.70
N LEU A 114 -4.92 -10.19 -19.08
CA LEU A 114 -3.77 -9.28 -19.02
C LEU A 114 -3.27 -8.95 -20.43
N HIS A 115 -3.01 -9.95 -21.27
CA HIS A 115 -2.53 -9.72 -22.64
C HIS A 115 -3.51 -8.92 -23.50
N ARG A 116 -4.82 -9.03 -23.25
CA ARG A 116 -5.85 -8.24 -23.93
C ARG A 116 -6.02 -6.83 -23.37
N GLY A 117 -5.36 -6.48 -22.27
CA GLY A 117 -5.50 -5.16 -21.66
C GLY A 117 -6.87 -4.93 -21.01
N GLU A 118 -7.53 -5.99 -20.53
CA GLU A 118 -8.93 -5.90 -20.06
C GLU A 118 -9.08 -5.11 -18.75
N PHE A 119 -8.02 -4.99 -17.95
CA PHE A 119 -8.05 -4.22 -16.72
C PHE A 119 -7.77 -2.75 -17.04
N SER A 120 -8.65 -1.85 -16.63
CA SER A 120 -8.43 -0.42 -16.81
C SER A 120 -7.19 0.06 -16.05
N PHE A 121 -6.96 -0.50 -14.86
CA PHE A 121 -5.74 -0.26 -14.10
C PHE A 121 -5.23 -1.53 -13.42
N ILE A 122 -3.90 -1.62 -13.29
CA ILE A 122 -3.21 -2.54 -12.40
C ILE A 122 -2.39 -1.69 -11.43
N VAL A 123 -2.58 -1.88 -10.12
CA VAL A 123 -1.88 -1.10 -9.09
C VAL A 123 -0.91 -1.97 -8.32
N LEU A 124 0.38 -1.61 -8.37
CA LEU A 124 1.49 -2.33 -7.75
C LEU A 124 2.20 -1.46 -6.72
N ARG A 125 2.89 -2.06 -5.75
CA ARG A 125 3.82 -1.39 -4.82
C ARG A 125 5.29 -1.56 -5.24
N PHE A 126 5.51 -2.09 -6.43
CA PHE A 126 6.83 -2.32 -7.00
C PHE A 126 6.83 -1.96 -8.48
N ASP A 127 8.03 -1.80 -9.03
CA ASP A 127 8.23 -1.59 -10.47
C ASP A 127 8.43 -2.93 -11.19
N PRO A 128 7.51 -3.38 -12.06
CA PRO A 128 7.63 -4.66 -12.74
C PRO A 128 8.75 -4.70 -13.79
N TRP A 129 9.33 -3.56 -14.17
CA TRP A 129 10.53 -3.52 -15.03
C TRP A 129 11.84 -3.56 -14.23
N SER A 130 11.80 -3.39 -12.90
CA SER A 130 13.01 -3.50 -12.08
C SER A 130 13.23 -4.94 -11.60
N PRO A 131 14.32 -5.61 -12.02
CA PRO A 131 14.59 -6.99 -11.63
C PRO A 131 14.85 -7.17 -10.13
N SER A 132 15.08 -6.09 -9.39
CA SER A 132 15.26 -6.11 -7.93
C SER A 132 14.04 -6.62 -7.15
N HIS A 133 12.87 -6.68 -7.78
CA HIS A 133 11.63 -7.15 -7.16
C HIS A 133 11.28 -8.60 -7.51
N ARG A 134 12.11 -9.27 -8.30
CA ARG A 134 11.95 -10.69 -8.62
C ARG A 134 12.55 -11.53 -7.51
N ASP A 135 11.75 -12.42 -6.95
CA ASP A 135 12.15 -13.35 -5.91
C ASP A 135 13.01 -14.49 -6.52
N PRO A 136 13.97 -15.07 -5.75
CA PRO A 136 14.80 -16.18 -6.22
C PRO A 136 14.00 -17.39 -6.72
N GLU A 137 12.80 -17.60 -6.16
CA GLU A 137 11.91 -18.73 -6.46
C GLU A 137 11.12 -18.58 -7.76
N GLY A 138 11.34 -17.51 -8.54
CA GLY A 138 10.65 -17.29 -9.82
C GLY A 138 9.26 -16.66 -9.67
N THR A 139 9.07 -15.89 -8.61
CA THR A 139 7.88 -15.05 -8.39
C THR A 139 8.31 -13.60 -8.19
N TRP A 140 7.34 -12.72 -7.97
CA TRP A 140 7.59 -11.28 -7.79
C TRP A 140 6.92 -10.73 -6.56
N ALA A 141 7.59 -9.73 -5.97
CA ALA A 141 7.13 -8.97 -4.83
C ALA A 141 6.72 -9.86 -3.65
N GLY A 142 7.58 -10.80 -3.26
CA GLY A 142 7.33 -11.73 -2.16
C GLY A 142 6.23 -12.74 -2.49
N GLY A 143 6.26 -13.33 -3.69
CA GLY A 143 5.30 -14.38 -4.09
C GLY A 143 3.91 -13.89 -4.44
N ARG A 144 3.74 -12.61 -4.79
CA ARG A 144 2.44 -12.01 -5.11
C ARG A 144 2.04 -12.18 -6.57
N PHE A 145 3.00 -12.33 -7.46
CA PHE A 145 2.75 -12.55 -8.88
C PHE A 145 3.71 -13.61 -9.41
N THR A 146 3.26 -14.43 -10.36
CA THR A 146 4.17 -15.34 -11.09
C THR A 146 4.98 -14.55 -12.13
N ASP A 147 6.08 -15.15 -12.62
CA ASP A 147 6.84 -14.59 -13.74
C ASP A 147 5.95 -14.33 -14.97
N GLU A 148 5.01 -15.22 -15.28
CA GLU A 148 4.12 -15.07 -16.44
C GLU A 148 3.14 -13.91 -16.26
N MET A 149 2.61 -13.69 -15.05
CA MET A 149 1.74 -12.54 -14.77
C MET A 149 2.48 -11.22 -14.96
N VAL A 150 3.69 -11.08 -14.40
CA VAL A 150 4.50 -9.87 -14.56
C VAL A 150 4.92 -9.68 -16.02
N THR A 151 5.25 -10.75 -16.74
CA THR A 151 5.55 -10.70 -18.17
C THR A 151 4.34 -10.19 -18.96
N ALA A 152 3.15 -10.74 -18.75
CA ALA A 152 1.93 -10.28 -19.41
C ALA A 152 1.60 -8.81 -19.09
N MET A 153 1.87 -8.35 -17.87
CA MET A 153 1.75 -6.92 -17.51
C MET A 153 2.72 -6.06 -18.30
N ARG A 154 4.00 -6.44 -18.35
CA ARG A 154 5.04 -5.67 -19.07
C ARG A 154 4.79 -5.60 -20.57
N ASP A 155 4.21 -6.64 -21.15
CA ASP A 155 3.96 -6.73 -22.60
C ASP A 155 2.73 -5.93 -23.05
N SER A 156 1.79 -5.67 -22.13
CA SER A 156 0.45 -5.13 -22.50
C SER A 156 0.05 -3.86 -21.76
N TYR A 157 0.83 -3.43 -20.78
CA TYR A 157 0.57 -2.23 -19.98
C TYR A 157 1.78 -1.30 -19.94
N GLN A 158 1.51 -0.04 -19.68
CA GLN A 158 2.49 1.02 -19.44
C GLN A 158 2.19 1.74 -18.13
N VAL A 159 3.22 2.36 -17.55
CA VAL A 159 3.05 3.21 -16.36
C VAL A 159 2.19 4.41 -16.74
N ALA A 160 1.06 4.56 -16.07
CA ALA A 160 0.19 5.73 -16.15
C ALA A 160 0.67 6.81 -15.18
N ASP A 161 0.88 6.43 -13.93
CA ASP A 161 1.19 7.34 -12.83
C ASP A 161 1.96 6.64 -11.72
N ARG A 162 2.63 7.46 -10.88
CA ARG A 162 3.27 7.01 -9.64
C ARG A 162 2.89 7.93 -8.49
N TYR A 163 2.46 7.33 -7.37
CA TYR A 163 2.11 8.06 -6.15
C TYR A 163 2.79 7.43 -4.94
N TYR A 164 3.81 8.09 -4.40
CA TYR A 164 4.64 7.51 -3.33
C TYR A 164 5.18 6.14 -3.79
N ALA A 165 4.86 5.04 -3.10
CA ALA A 165 5.24 3.68 -3.48
C ALA A 165 4.31 3.01 -4.50
N TRP A 166 3.18 3.64 -4.86
CA TRP A 166 2.21 3.06 -5.80
C TRP A 166 2.63 3.30 -7.25
N VAL A 167 2.59 2.25 -8.05
CA VAL A 167 2.74 2.29 -9.50
C VAL A 167 1.40 1.91 -10.12
N ILE A 168 0.80 2.82 -10.88
CA ILE A 168 -0.45 2.57 -11.61
C ILE A 168 -0.09 2.27 -13.06
N LEU A 169 -0.49 1.10 -13.53
CA LEU A 169 -0.36 0.69 -14.92
C LEU A 169 -1.70 0.84 -15.64
N ARG A 170 -1.67 1.28 -16.90
CA ARG A 170 -2.81 1.28 -17.83
C ARG A 170 -2.48 0.46 -19.07
N PRO A 171 -3.48 -0.09 -19.79
CA PRO A 171 -3.23 -0.78 -21.04
C PRO A 171 -2.45 0.09 -22.03
N LEU A 172 -1.61 -0.53 -22.86
CA LEU A 172 -1.03 0.13 -24.02
C LEU A 172 -2.14 0.56 -24.97
N GLU A 173 -2.05 1.78 -25.50
CA GLU A 173 -2.91 2.23 -26.59
C GLU A 173 -2.53 1.41 -27.82
N ARG A 174 -3.38 0.44 -28.20
CA ARG A 174 -3.22 -0.31 -29.44
C ARG A 174 -3.93 0.45 -30.55
N ASP A 175 -3.17 0.96 -31.51
CA ASP A 175 -3.70 1.54 -32.74
C ASP A 175 -4.64 0.51 -33.40
N GLY A 176 -5.96 0.74 -33.31
CA GLY A 176 -6.97 -0.15 -33.92
C GLY A 176 -8.29 -0.34 -33.19
N ALA A 177 -8.46 0.12 -31.94
CA ALA A 177 -9.72 -0.02 -31.21
C ALA A 177 -10.66 1.21 -31.28
N ALA A 178 -10.34 2.21 -32.10
CA ALA A 178 -11.14 3.42 -32.32
C ALA A 178 -11.98 3.35 -33.61
N GLY A 179 -12.58 2.19 -33.90
CA GLY A 179 -13.32 1.96 -35.15
C GLY A 179 -14.34 0.83 -35.05
N ALA A 180 -15.18 0.83 -34.02
CA ALA A 180 -16.44 0.06 -34.02
C ALA A 180 -17.33 0.48 -32.84
N GLN A 181 -17.97 1.65 -32.93
CA GLN A 181 -19.32 1.90 -32.39
C GLN A 181 -20.05 2.87 -33.32
#